data_AF-A0A2H5WET2-F1
#
_entry.id   AF-A0A2H5WET2-F1
#
_cell.length_a   1.000
_cell.length_b   1.000
_cell.length_c   1.000
_cell.angle_alpha   90.00
_cell.angle_beta   90.00
_cell.angle_gamma   90.00
#
_symmetry.space_group_name_H-M   'P 1'
#
loop_
_entity.id
_entity.type
_entity.pdbx_description
1 polymer ?
#
loop_
_entity_poly.entity_id
_entity_poly.type
_entity_poly.pdbx_seq_one_letter_code
_entity_poly.pdbx_strand_id
1 'polypeptide(L)'
;MLTREAVLAEQVPGGFAAVYGVLRALEEAGKVRRGHFVAGLGAAQFALPGALELLRSLRDAPPSEPVCLAAADPAQPYGATLPWPRSAGRPSRSPGAYLVLEDGRPAAYLERGARTLLTFEPGVEADWPSALASLVKDGRVRRIELARIDGVPALESPHAERLRAAGFVEGYRGLALAG
;
A
#
# COMPACT_ATOMS: atom_id res chain seq x y z
N MET A 1 -8.60 -5.59 -12.67
CA MET A 1 -7.61 -5.93 -13.73
C MET A 1 -6.90 -7.20 -13.33
N LEU A 2 -6.31 -7.93 -14.27
CA LEU A 2 -5.60 -9.18 -13.98
C LEU A 2 -4.24 -9.19 -14.69
N THR A 3 -3.19 -9.45 -13.92
CA THR A 3 -1.81 -9.63 -14.42
C THR A 3 -1.31 -11.02 -14.02
N ARG A 4 -0.30 -11.53 -14.72
CA ARG A 4 0.32 -12.81 -14.38
C ARG A 4 0.85 -12.82 -12.94
N GLU A 5 1.47 -11.74 -12.53
CA GLU A 5 2.05 -11.55 -11.19
C GLU A 5 0.94 -11.56 -10.12
N ALA A 6 -0.23 -10.96 -10.40
CA ALA A 6 -1.37 -10.97 -9.47
C ALA A 6 -1.89 -12.39 -9.23
N VAL A 7 -2.04 -13.19 -10.30
CA VAL A 7 -2.50 -14.58 -10.20
C VAL A 7 -1.52 -15.44 -9.39
N LEU A 8 -0.22 -15.19 -9.52
CA LEU A 8 0.80 -15.89 -8.73
C LEU A 8 0.77 -15.46 -7.27
N ALA A 9 0.60 -14.17 -6.99
CA ALA A 9 0.50 -13.64 -5.63
C ALA A 9 -0.74 -14.17 -4.89
N GLU A 10 -1.87 -14.30 -5.60
CA GLU A 10 -3.14 -14.85 -5.07
C GLU A 10 -3.16 -16.39 -4.96
N GLN A 11 -2.05 -17.06 -5.30
CA GLN A 11 -1.91 -18.53 -5.21
C GLN A 11 -3.04 -19.31 -5.93
N VAL A 12 -3.53 -18.79 -7.06
CA VAL A 12 -4.62 -19.42 -7.80
C VAL A 12 -4.22 -20.84 -8.24
N PRO A 13 -5.03 -21.88 -7.93
CA PRO A 13 -4.73 -23.25 -8.34
C PRO A 13 -4.51 -23.38 -9.85
N GLY A 14 -3.40 -24.00 -10.25
CA GLY A 14 -3.01 -24.11 -11.68
C GLY A 14 -2.39 -22.84 -12.28
N GLY A 15 -2.26 -21.77 -11.49
CA GLY A 15 -1.58 -20.54 -11.86
C GLY A 15 -2.18 -19.84 -13.08
N PHE A 16 -1.37 -19.00 -13.73
CA PHE A 16 -1.84 -18.20 -14.87
C PHE A 16 -2.31 -19.05 -16.06
N ALA A 17 -1.71 -20.21 -16.28
CA ALA A 17 -2.07 -21.10 -17.39
C ALA A 17 -3.53 -21.58 -17.29
N ALA A 18 -4.02 -21.83 -16.07
CA ALA A 18 -5.39 -22.29 -15.83
C ALA A 18 -6.44 -21.25 -16.22
N VAL A 19 -6.14 -19.96 -16.09
CA VAL A 19 -7.09 -18.87 -16.39
C VAL A 19 -6.89 -18.26 -17.78
N TYR A 20 -5.74 -18.49 -18.41
CA TYR A 20 -5.39 -17.84 -19.68
C TYR A 20 -6.34 -18.18 -20.84
N GLY A 21 -6.80 -19.44 -20.94
CA GLY A 21 -7.77 -19.85 -21.97
C GLY A 21 -9.10 -19.09 -21.86
N VAL A 22 -9.58 -18.88 -20.63
CA VAL A 22 -10.78 -18.09 -20.35
C VAL A 22 -10.56 -16.63 -20.72
N LEU A 23 -9.42 -16.06 -20.33
CA LEU A 23 -9.09 -14.65 -20.63
C LEU A 23 -8.99 -14.39 -22.14
N ARG A 24 -8.45 -15.35 -22.92
CA ARG A 24 -8.41 -15.26 -24.38
C ARG A 24 -9.82 -15.28 -24.98
N ALA A 25 -10.68 -16.21 -24.56
CA ALA A 25 -12.06 -16.26 -25.04
C ALA A 25 -12.83 -14.98 -24.71
N LEU A 26 -12.60 -14.39 -23.53
CA LEU A 26 -13.18 -13.10 -23.14
C LEU A 26 -12.64 -11.93 -23.97
N GLU A 27 -11.37 -11.97 -24.41
CA GLU A 27 -10.78 -10.97 -25.31
C GLU A 27 -11.41 -11.05 -26.70
N GLU A 28 -11.52 -12.26 -27.26
CA GLU A 28 -12.17 -12.52 -28.55
C GLU A 28 -13.65 -12.08 -28.55
N ALA A 29 -14.34 -12.28 -27.42
CA ALA A 29 -15.71 -11.80 -27.21
C ALA A 29 -15.82 -10.29 -26.90
N GLY A 30 -14.69 -9.56 -26.88
CA GLY A 30 -14.64 -8.12 -26.61
C GLY A 30 -14.96 -7.72 -25.16
N LYS A 31 -15.06 -8.68 -24.24
CA LYS A 31 -15.40 -8.45 -22.82
C LYS A 31 -14.21 -7.93 -22.00
N VAL A 32 -13.00 -8.29 -22.40
CA VAL A 32 -11.76 -7.75 -21.83
C VAL A 32 -10.84 -7.24 -22.93
N ARG A 33 -9.89 -6.38 -22.56
CA ARG A 33 -8.81 -5.89 -23.42
C ARG A 33 -7.48 -6.39 -22.90
N ARG A 34 -6.64 -6.91 -23.81
CA ARG A 34 -5.25 -7.24 -23.52
C ARG A 34 -4.35 -6.06 -23.91
N GLY A 35 -3.32 -5.79 -23.11
CA GLY A 35 -2.39 -4.70 -23.38
C GLY A 35 -1.33 -4.54 -22.29
N HIS A 36 -0.60 -3.43 -22.35
CA HIS A 36 0.34 -3.02 -21.31
C HIS A 36 -0.26 -1.82 -20.58
N PHE A 37 -0.73 -2.03 -19.36
CA PHE A 37 -1.41 -1.01 -18.57
C PHE A 37 -0.59 -0.58 -17.34
N VAL A 38 0.18 -1.52 -16.78
CA VAL A 38 1.07 -1.30 -15.63
C VAL A 38 2.51 -1.50 -16.07
N ALA A 39 3.34 -0.49 -15.86
CA ALA A 39 4.77 -0.55 -16.14
C ALA A 39 5.48 -1.52 -15.17
N GLY A 40 6.52 -2.21 -15.64
CA GLY A 40 7.31 -3.14 -14.82
C GLY A 40 6.68 -4.53 -14.60
N LEU A 41 5.47 -4.79 -15.12
CA LEU A 41 4.84 -6.11 -15.12
C LEU A 41 4.92 -6.76 -16.50
N GLY A 42 4.78 -8.09 -16.54
CA GLY A 42 4.80 -8.86 -17.79
C GLY A 42 3.70 -8.45 -18.78
N ALA A 43 3.89 -8.81 -20.05
CA ALA A 43 3.03 -8.42 -21.17
C ALA A 43 1.60 -8.99 -21.12
N ALA A 44 1.35 -10.01 -20.29
CA ALA A 44 0.06 -10.65 -20.16
C ALA A 44 -0.80 -9.93 -19.13
N GLN A 45 -1.39 -8.80 -19.53
CA GLN A 45 -2.33 -8.02 -18.70
C GLN A 45 -3.68 -7.92 -19.39
N PHE A 46 -4.75 -8.14 -18.60
CA PHE A 46 -6.13 -8.09 -19.06
C PHE A 46 -6.93 -7.12 -18.18
N ALA A 47 -7.77 -6.31 -18.82
CA ALA A 47 -8.60 -5.34 -18.13
C ALA A 47 -10.02 -5.31 -18.71
N LEU A 48 -11.01 -5.08 -17.86
CA LEU A 48 -12.34 -4.70 -18.31
C LEU A 48 -12.27 -3.31 -18.97
N PRO A 49 -13.03 -3.03 -20.04
CA PRO A 49 -13.04 -1.71 -20.67
C PRO A 49 -13.27 -0.55 -19.68
N GLY A 50 -14.26 -0.69 -18.78
CA GLY A 50 -14.54 0.31 -17.76
C GLY A 50 -13.41 0.50 -16.74
N ALA A 51 -12.60 -0.53 -16.49
CA ALA A 51 -11.41 -0.38 -15.64
C ALA A 51 -10.33 0.47 -16.33
N LEU A 52 -10.21 0.40 -17.67
CA LEU A 52 -9.28 1.25 -18.42
C LEU A 52 -9.75 2.70 -18.48
N GLU A 53 -11.05 2.92 -18.62
CA GLU A 53 -11.65 4.25 -18.56
C GLU A 53 -11.42 4.88 -17.19
N LEU A 54 -11.64 4.13 -16.12
CA LEU A 54 -11.33 4.58 -14.76
C LEU A 54 -9.84 4.91 -14.58
N LEU A 55 -8.93 4.08 -15.08
CA LEU A 55 -7.49 4.38 -15.00
C LEU A 55 -7.11 5.67 -15.74
N ARG A 56 -7.81 5.98 -16.84
CA ARG A 56 -7.60 7.25 -17.56
C ARG A 56 -8.16 8.42 -16.76
N SER A 57 -9.36 8.30 -16.21
CA SER A 57 -9.96 9.39 -15.42
C SER A 57 -9.17 9.68 -14.14
N LEU A 58 -8.58 8.66 -13.51
CA LEU A 58 -7.73 8.82 -12.32
C LEU A 58 -6.37 9.48 -12.61
N ARG A 59 -5.89 9.47 -13.86
CA ARG A 59 -4.63 10.15 -14.22
C ARG A 59 -4.72 11.66 -14.05
N ASP A 60 -5.89 12.21 -14.33
CA ASP A 60 -6.15 13.65 -14.31
C ASP A 60 -6.96 14.08 -13.07
N ALA A 61 -7.18 13.15 -12.14
CA ALA A 61 -7.88 13.42 -10.89
C ALA A 61 -7.00 14.26 -9.94
N PRO A 62 -7.60 15.10 -9.08
CA PRO A 62 -6.86 15.74 -8.01
C PRO A 62 -6.26 14.68 -7.07
N PRO A 63 -5.15 15.01 -6.36
CA PRO A 63 -4.58 14.12 -5.36
C PRO A 63 -5.62 13.63 -4.36
N SER A 64 -5.58 12.33 -4.07
CA SER A 64 -6.47 11.70 -3.10
C SER A 64 -5.88 11.74 -1.69
N GLU A 65 -6.76 11.73 -0.68
CA GLU A 65 -6.32 11.62 0.71
C GLU A 65 -5.60 10.27 0.94
N PRO A 66 -4.55 10.24 1.79
CA PRO A 66 -3.86 8.99 2.07
C PRO A 66 -4.77 7.94 2.71
N VAL A 67 -4.72 6.72 2.18
CA VAL A 67 -5.48 5.58 2.68
C VAL A 67 -4.56 4.58 3.38
N CYS A 68 -5.04 3.98 4.46
CA CYS A 68 -4.28 2.95 5.19
C CYS A 68 -4.88 1.56 4.95
N LEU A 69 -4.08 0.65 4.40
CA LEU A 69 -4.44 -0.75 4.14
C LEU A 69 -3.60 -1.67 5.02
N ALA A 70 -4.15 -2.84 5.37
CA ALA A 70 -3.32 -3.90 5.93
C ALA A 70 -2.26 -4.32 4.90
N ALA A 71 -1.02 -4.57 5.32
CA ALA A 71 0.05 -4.96 4.40
C ALA A 71 -0.20 -6.31 3.71
N ALA A 72 -1.08 -7.14 4.28
CA ALA A 72 -1.51 -8.40 3.69
C ALA A 72 -2.76 -8.26 2.80
N ASP A 73 -3.35 -7.08 2.68
CA ASP A 73 -4.59 -6.85 1.92
C ASP A 73 -4.39 -7.12 0.41
N PRO A 74 -5.31 -7.84 -0.27
CA PRO A 74 -5.24 -8.07 -1.71
C PRO A 74 -5.19 -6.78 -2.56
N ALA A 75 -5.83 -5.69 -2.10
CA ALA A 75 -5.83 -4.41 -2.79
C ALA A 75 -4.50 -3.66 -2.67
N GLN A 76 -3.64 -4.05 -1.72
CA GLN A 76 -2.29 -3.52 -1.60
C GLN A 76 -1.38 -4.27 -2.60
N PRO A 77 -0.68 -3.60 -3.54
CA PRO A 77 0.06 -4.32 -4.59
C PRO A 77 1.56 -4.55 -4.30
N TYR A 78 2.16 -3.79 -3.38
CA TYR A 78 3.60 -3.85 -3.11
C TYR A 78 4.01 -5.10 -2.33
N GLY A 79 5.12 -5.71 -2.73
CA GLY A 79 5.57 -7.00 -2.21
C GLY A 79 4.80 -8.21 -2.74
N ALA A 80 3.86 -8.00 -3.65
CA ALA A 80 3.14 -9.05 -4.38
C ALA A 80 3.37 -8.91 -5.88
N THR A 81 2.80 -7.85 -6.47
CA THR A 81 2.92 -7.57 -7.91
C THR A 81 3.91 -6.46 -8.18
N LEU A 82 3.97 -5.44 -7.31
CA LEU A 82 4.94 -4.35 -7.41
C LEU A 82 6.11 -4.55 -6.43
N PRO A 83 7.35 -4.19 -6.81
CA PRO A 83 8.47 -4.20 -5.87
C PRO A 83 8.31 -3.07 -4.85
N TRP A 84 8.71 -3.32 -3.61
CA TRP A 84 8.76 -2.26 -2.59
C TRP A 84 9.71 -1.13 -3.02
N PRO A 85 9.35 0.15 -2.77
CA PRO A 85 10.28 1.25 -2.93
C PRO A 85 11.44 1.12 -1.94
N ARG A 86 12.54 1.81 -2.24
CA ARG A 86 13.70 1.88 -1.33
C ARG A 86 13.30 2.58 -0.03
N SER A 87 13.69 2.01 1.10
CA SER A 87 13.53 2.62 2.42
C SER A 87 14.68 2.21 3.36
N ALA A 88 14.69 2.74 4.58
CA ALA A 88 15.67 2.41 5.61
C ALA A 88 15.53 0.98 6.16
N GLY A 89 14.46 0.26 5.79
CA GLY A 89 14.16 -1.09 6.25
C GLY A 89 13.69 -2.01 5.12
N ARG A 90 13.13 -3.15 5.49
CA ARG A 90 12.61 -4.16 4.54
C ARG A 90 11.12 -4.42 4.82
N PRO A 91 10.21 -3.65 4.21
CA PRO A 91 8.78 -3.89 4.36
C PRO A 91 8.38 -5.27 3.83
N SER A 92 7.34 -5.85 4.42
CA SER A 92 6.78 -7.15 4.05
C SER A 92 5.26 -7.16 4.12
N ARG A 93 4.63 -8.08 3.38
CA ARG A 93 3.18 -8.34 3.43
C ARG A 93 2.79 -9.18 4.65
N SER A 94 3.09 -8.68 5.84
CA SER A 94 2.88 -9.40 7.09
C SER A 94 1.55 -9.02 7.74
N PRO A 95 0.76 -10.00 8.24
CA PRO A 95 -0.44 -9.70 9.03
C PRO A 95 -0.13 -8.79 10.22
N GLY A 96 -0.99 -7.81 10.45
CA GLY A 96 -0.83 -6.80 11.51
C GLY A 96 0.18 -5.69 11.21
N ALA A 97 0.80 -5.68 10.03
CA ALA A 97 1.47 -4.50 9.48
C ALA A 97 0.51 -3.71 8.58
N TYR A 98 0.78 -2.42 8.39
CA TYR A 98 -0.07 -1.52 7.61
C TYR A 98 0.75 -0.68 6.65
N LEU A 99 0.17 -0.35 5.49
CA LEU A 99 0.76 0.53 4.50
C LEU A 99 -0.18 1.71 4.27
N VAL A 100 0.37 2.92 4.38
CA VAL A 100 -0.27 4.16 3.95
C VAL A 100 0.10 4.41 2.49
N LEU A 101 -0.92 4.59 1.66
CA LEU A 101 -0.81 4.90 0.24
C LEU A 101 -1.43 6.27 -0.04
N GLU A 102 -0.75 7.11 -0.80
CA GLU A 102 -1.29 8.34 -1.37
C GLU A 102 -1.17 8.26 -2.89
N ASP A 103 -2.29 8.38 -3.61
CA ASP A 103 -2.36 8.18 -5.07
C ASP A 103 -1.70 6.87 -5.55
N GLY A 104 -1.87 5.81 -4.75
CA GLY A 104 -1.28 4.49 -5.01
C GLY A 104 0.23 4.40 -4.75
N ARG A 105 0.88 5.46 -4.27
CA ARG A 105 2.30 5.45 -3.88
C ARG A 105 2.47 5.23 -2.37
N PRO A 106 3.38 4.37 -1.92
CA PRO A 106 3.72 4.21 -0.52
C PRO A 106 4.19 5.51 0.10
N ALA A 107 3.58 5.90 1.22
CA ALA A 107 4.00 7.05 2.02
C ALA A 107 4.65 6.60 3.33
N ALA A 108 4.03 5.65 4.03
CA ALA A 108 4.57 5.08 5.27
C ALA A 108 4.14 3.63 5.48
N TYR A 109 4.98 2.83 6.11
CA TYR A 109 4.73 1.44 6.48
C TYR A 109 4.90 1.24 7.98
N LEU A 110 3.84 0.81 8.65
CA LEU A 110 3.84 0.45 10.07
C LEU A 110 4.11 -1.04 10.22
N GLU A 111 5.20 -1.39 10.88
CA GLU A 111 5.53 -2.79 11.16
C GLU A 111 4.54 -3.44 12.12
N ARG A 112 4.46 -4.77 12.04
CA ARG A 112 3.68 -5.58 12.99
C ARG A 112 4.08 -5.25 14.43
N GLY A 113 3.08 -4.97 15.27
CA GLY A 113 3.28 -4.59 16.67
C GLY A 113 3.40 -3.08 16.88
N ALA A 114 3.31 -2.28 15.80
CA ALA A 114 3.20 -0.83 15.84
C ALA A 114 4.34 -0.12 16.60
N ARG A 115 5.57 -0.64 16.44
CA ARG A 115 6.80 -0.16 17.11
C ARG A 115 7.80 0.51 16.18
N THR A 116 7.80 0.13 14.91
CA THR A 116 8.71 0.67 13.91
C THR A 116 7.89 1.20 12.75
N LEU A 117 8.29 2.36 12.25
CA LEU A 117 7.75 2.96 11.04
C LEU A 117 8.86 3.10 10.00
N LEU A 118 8.53 2.80 8.75
CA LEU A 118 9.35 3.15 7.60
C LEU A 118 8.62 4.23 6.79
N THR A 119 9.31 5.25 6.36
CA THR A 119 8.79 6.23 5.40
C THR A 119 9.38 5.96 4.01
N PHE A 120 8.67 6.44 2.99
CA PHE A 120 9.10 6.35 1.60
C PHE A 120 9.02 7.74 0.98
N GLU A 121 9.91 8.03 0.02
CA GLU A 121 9.71 9.14 -0.91
C GLU A 121 8.66 8.75 -1.95
N PRO A 122 7.62 9.57 -2.25
CA PRO A 122 7.44 11.00 -1.92
C PRO A 122 6.61 11.30 -0.66
N GLY A 123 6.42 10.34 0.26
CA GLY A 123 5.64 10.47 1.50
C GLY A 123 6.08 11.57 2.47
N VAL A 124 7.10 12.35 2.13
CA VAL A 124 7.45 13.59 2.82
C VAL A 124 6.32 14.63 2.69
N GLU A 125 5.62 14.70 1.57
CA GLU A 125 4.53 15.66 1.35
C GLU A 125 3.16 15.14 1.78
N ALA A 126 2.95 13.82 1.73
CA ALA A 126 1.70 13.15 2.06
C ALA A 126 1.29 13.33 3.53
N ASP A 127 0.00 13.51 3.84
CA ASP A 127 -0.49 13.50 5.24
C ASP A 127 -0.67 12.08 5.82
N TRP A 128 0.37 11.25 5.67
CA TRP A 128 0.39 9.91 6.24
C TRP A 128 0.26 9.85 7.77
N PRO A 129 0.71 10.83 8.59
CA PRO A 129 0.52 10.78 10.04
C PRO A 129 -0.96 10.76 10.43
N SER A 130 -1.80 11.55 9.78
CA SER A 130 -3.25 11.56 10.00
C SER A 130 -3.90 10.23 9.60
N ALA A 131 -3.51 9.68 8.44
CA ALA A 131 -3.98 8.36 8.00
C ALA A 131 -3.55 7.24 8.95
N LEU A 132 -2.34 7.32 9.51
CA LEU A 132 -1.86 6.39 10.53
C LEU A 132 -2.67 6.52 11.83
N ALA A 133 -2.97 7.75 12.25
CA ALA A 133 -3.80 8.01 13.42
C ALA A 133 -5.24 7.48 13.26
N SER A 134 -5.75 7.48 12.03
CA SER A 134 -7.06 6.90 11.70
C SER A 134 -7.15 5.42 12.09
N LEU A 135 -6.05 4.63 11.99
CA LEU A 135 -6.05 3.23 12.42
C LEU A 135 -6.51 3.05 13.87
N VAL A 136 -6.14 3.98 14.74
CA VAL A 136 -6.51 3.96 16.15
C VAL A 136 -7.95 4.45 16.34
N LYS A 137 -8.30 5.57 15.70
CA LYS A 137 -9.65 6.15 15.75
C LYS A 137 -10.72 5.19 15.24
N ASP A 138 -10.40 4.43 14.20
CA ASP A 138 -11.28 3.43 13.57
C ASP A 138 -11.30 2.09 14.34
N GLY A 139 -10.51 1.96 15.42
CA GLY A 139 -10.42 0.72 16.20
C GLY A 139 -9.66 -0.43 15.51
N ARG A 140 -9.03 -0.19 14.35
CA ARG A 140 -8.23 -1.19 13.60
C ARG A 140 -6.94 -1.55 14.32
N VAL A 141 -6.39 -0.63 15.10
CA VAL A 141 -5.23 -0.83 15.96
C VAL A 141 -5.51 -0.22 17.33
N ARG A 142 -5.41 -1.00 18.41
CA ARG A 142 -5.70 -0.52 19.76
C ARG A 142 -4.77 0.62 20.22
N ARG A 143 -3.49 0.53 19.88
CA ARG A 143 -2.43 1.49 20.26
C ARG A 143 -1.28 1.40 19.29
N ILE A 144 -0.71 2.55 18.95
CA ILE A 144 0.56 2.68 18.25
C ILE A 144 1.57 3.25 19.26
N GLU A 145 2.78 2.68 19.31
CA GLU A 145 3.85 3.19 20.17
C GLU A 145 5.19 3.05 19.44
N LEU A 146 5.46 4.03 18.58
CA LEU A 146 6.62 4.10 17.72
C LEU A 146 7.88 4.35 18.55
N ALA A 147 8.76 3.36 18.56
CA ALA A 147 10.10 3.48 19.12
C ALA A 147 11.11 3.96 18.09
N ARG A 148 10.94 3.56 16.82
CA ARG A 148 11.84 3.93 15.72
C ARG A 148 11.09 4.36 14.46
N ILE A 149 11.66 5.32 13.76
CA ILE A 149 11.23 5.78 12.44
C ILE A 149 12.48 5.81 11.57
N ASP A 150 12.48 5.04 10.48
CA ASP A 150 13.61 4.93 9.55
C ASP A 150 14.95 4.56 10.24
N GLY A 151 14.87 3.73 11.28
CA GLY A 151 16.02 3.29 12.06
C GLY A 151 16.47 4.26 13.16
N VAL A 152 15.95 5.48 13.21
CA VAL A 152 16.26 6.52 14.22
C VAL A 152 15.23 6.47 15.35
N PRO A 153 15.58 6.77 16.63
CA PRO A 153 14.60 6.92 17.70
C PRO A 153 13.44 7.87 17.30
N ALA A 154 12.20 7.47 17.57
CA ALA A 154 11.02 8.20 17.07
C ALA A 154 10.95 9.66 17.56
N LEU A 155 11.46 9.94 18.76
CA LEU A 155 11.51 11.30 19.34
C LEU A 155 12.54 12.21 18.65
N GLU A 156 13.58 11.62 18.06
CA GLU A 156 14.66 12.31 17.34
C GLU A 156 14.39 12.37 15.82
N SER A 157 13.32 11.72 15.36
CA SER A 157 12.96 11.66 13.94
C SER A 157 12.55 13.04 13.42
N PRO A 158 12.90 13.41 12.17
CA PRO A 158 12.36 14.61 11.52
C PRO A 158 10.83 14.59 11.38
N HIS A 159 10.19 13.42 11.52
CA HIS A 159 8.73 13.28 11.47
C HIS A 159 8.04 13.45 12.82
N ALA A 160 8.78 13.68 13.92
CA ALA A 160 8.22 13.73 15.27
C ALA A 160 7.14 14.82 15.41
N GLU A 161 7.39 16.05 14.94
CA GLU A 161 6.41 17.15 15.01
C GLU A 161 5.15 16.87 14.19
N ARG A 162 5.29 16.23 13.03
CA ARG A 162 4.14 15.86 12.19
C ARG A 162 3.27 14.81 12.87
N LEU A 163 3.89 13.84 13.54
CA LEU A 163 3.17 12.85 14.36
C LEU A 163 2.48 13.51 15.55
N ARG A 164 3.13 14.47 16.22
CA ARG A 164 2.51 15.24 17.31
C ARG A 164 1.28 16.02 16.84
N ALA A 165 1.37 16.67 15.68
CA ALA A 165 0.25 17.35 15.05
C ALA A 165 -0.92 16.39 14.73
N ALA A 166 -0.64 15.13 14.42
CA ALA A 166 -1.64 14.08 14.22
C ALA A 166 -2.18 13.47 15.54
N GLY A 167 -1.72 13.95 16.70
CA GLY A 167 -2.20 13.54 18.02
C GLY A 167 -1.32 12.53 18.76
N PHE A 168 -0.14 12.18 18.23
CA PHE A 168 0.81 11.36 18.97
C PHE A 168 1.43 12.17 20.12
N VAL A 169 1.63 11.52 21.26
CA VAL A 169 2.26 12.11 22.44
C VAL A 169 3.55 11.38 22.78
N GLU A 170 4.42 12.00 23.57
CA GLU A 170 5.58 11.32 24.12
C GLU A 170 5.16 10.27 25.14
N GLY A 171 5.63 9.04 24.95
CA GLY A 171 5.43 7.90 25.82
C GLY A 171 6.75 7.27 26.23
N TYR A 172 6.69 6.26 27.10
CA TYR A 172 7.87 5.64 27.71
C TYR A 172 8.90 5.09 26.69
N ARG A 173 8.43 4.62 25.52
CA ARG A 173 9.29 4.01 24.49
C ARG A 173 9.41 4.82 23.20
N GLY A 174 8.88 6.04 23.15
CA GLY A 174 8.86 6.89 21.95
C GLY A 174 7.53 7.60 21.75
N LEU A 175 7.04 7.74 20.52
CA LEU A 175 5.78 8.43 20.22
C LEU A 175 4.60 7.46 20.27
N ALA A 176 3.56 7.81 21.02
CA ALA A 176 2.40 6.95 21.27
C ALA A 176 1.08 7.60 20.88
N LEU A 177 0.15 6.78 20.40
CA LEU A 177 -1.25 7.13 20.17
C LEU A 177 -2.12 5.95 20.62
N ALA A 178 -3.14 6.23 21.42
CA ALA A 178 -4.12 5.25 21.88
C ALA A 178 -5.53 5.83 21.72
N GLY A 179 -6.50 4.94 21.50
CA GLY A 179 -7.92 5.28 21.38
C GLY A 179 -8.61 5.38 22.73
#